data_AF-A0A7Y1V529-F1
#
_entry.id   AF-A0A7Y1V529-F1
#
_cell.length_a   1.000
_cell.length_b   1.000
_cell.length_c   1.000
_cell.angle_alpha   90.00
_cell.angle_beta   90.00
_cell.angle_gamma   90.00
#
_symmetry.space_group_name_H-M   'P 1'
#
loop_
_entity.id
_entity.type
_entity.pdbx_description
1 polymer ?
#
loop_
_entity_poly.entity_id
_entity_poly.type
_entity_poly.pdbx_seq_one_letter_code
_entity_poly.pdbx_strand_id
1 'polypeptide(L)'
;MSVRNDLKILLEANIITKDTADEILAFYQEQEAPTSSNRLFVAFAIFGALLVSLGLILIVAHNWDQFSLSVKTVFAFCPLLASQVLAGYCLLRKSDAMAWKEGTAISLIFCLGACMAMISQIYQIAGSLEAFMLTWVLLSIPAIYIMRSSMASLLCIAGITIYGCQVNYWSGTESSYFICWLLLIAVVPYYLHIWRSGRSGN
;
A
#
# COMPACT_ATOMS: atom_id res chain seq x y z
N MET A 1 -23.49 -29.71 -18.66
CA MET A 1 -24.54 -30.25 -17.77
C MET A 1 -24.20 -29.82 -16.36
N SER A 2 -25.16 -29.32 -15.58
CA SER A 2 -24.89 -28.88 -14.21
C SER A 2 -24.70 -30.12 -13.33
N VAL A 3 -23.62 -30.18 -12.54
CA VAL A 3 -23.32 -31.24 -11.55
C VAL A 3 -24.54 -31.56 -10.67
N ARG A 4 -25.39 -30.55 -10.41
CA ARG A 4 -26.64 -30.67 -9.65
C ARG A 4 -27.69 -31.55 -10.32
N ASN A 5 -27.72 -31.58 -11.65
CA ASN A 5 -28.66 -32.40 -12.41
C ASN A 5 -28.22 -33.87 -12.45
N ASP A 6 -26.91 -34.11 -12.58
CA ASP A 6 -26.34 -35.45 -12.62
C ASP A 6 -26.45 -36.14 -11.25
N LEU A 7 -26.22 -35.41 -10.16
CA LEU A 7 -26.46 -35.89 -8.79
C LEU A 7 -27.91 -36.29 -8.55
N LYS A 8 -28.86 -35.54 -9.13
CA LYS A 8 -30.30 -35.85 -9.00
C LYS A 8 -30.66 -37.17 -9.68
N ILE A 9 -30.11 -37.41 -10.87
CA ILE A 9 -30.27 -38.66 -11.61
C ILE A 9 -29.68 -39.84 -10.82
N LEU A 10 -28.48 -39.66 -10.25
CA LEU A 10 -27.80 -40.71 -9.48
C LEU A 10 -28.53 -41.04 -8.16
N LEU A 11 -29.17 -40.04 -7.55
CA LEU A 11 -29.98 -40.21 -6.34
C LEU A 11 -31.32 -40.89 -6.65
N GLU A 12 -31.99 -40.49 -7.74
CA GLU A 12 -33.21 -41.14 -8.25
C GLU A 12 -32.95 -42.59 -8.70
N ALA A 13 -31.76 -42.88 -9.23
CA ALA A 13 -31.33 -44.23 -9.59
C ALA A 13 -30.87 -45.09 -8.39
N ASN A 14 -30.93 -44.58 -7.16
CA ASN A 14 -30.42 -45.25 -5.93
C ASN A 14 -28.94 -45.69 -6.01
N ILE A 15 -28.12 -45.02 -6.84
CA ILE A 15 -26.69 -45.31 -6.96
C ILE A 15 -25.90 -44.65 -5.82
N ILE A 16 -26.38 -43.51 -5.34
CA ILE A 16 -25.78 -42.73 -4.23
C ILE A 16 -26.82 -42.39 -3.17
N THR A 17 -26.36 -42.15 -1.94
CA THR A 17 -27.22 -41.66 -0.85
C THR A 17 -27.30 -40.14 -0.87
N LYS A 18 -28.28 -39.59 -0.15
CA LYS A 18 -28.42 -38.14 -0.02
C LYS A 18 -27.19 -37.50 0.64
N ASP A 19 -26.61 -38.17 1.64
CA ASP A 19 -25.38 -37.70 2.31
C ASP A 19 -24.19 -37.66 1.35
N THR A 20 -24.02 -38.67 0.47
CA THR A 20 -22.94 -38.64 -0.53
C THR A 20 -23.17 -37.57 -1.59
N ALA A 21 -24.42 -37.31 -1.98
CA ALA A 21 -24.73 -36.23 -2.90
C ALA A 21 -24.42 -34.85 -2.32
N ASP A 22 -24.68 -34.65 -1.03
CA ASP A 22 -24.37 -33.41 -0.32
C ASP A 22 -22.85 -33.22 -0.13
N GLU A 23 -22.10 -34.29 0.17
CA GLU A 23 -20.63 -34.27 0.21
C GLU A 23 -20.00 -33.93 -1.15
N ILE A 24 -20.52 -34.51 -2.23
CA ILE A 24 -20.04 -34.20 -3.59
C ILE A 24 -20.36 -32.75 -3.95
N LEU A 25 -21.54 -32.25 -3.60
CA LEU A 25 -21.89 -30.84 -3.80
C LEU A 25 -20.96 -29.91 -3.03
N ALA A 26 -20.64 -30.22 -1.77
CA ALA A 26 -19.70 -29.46 -0.97
C ALA A 26 -18.29 -29.45 -1.61
N PHE A 27 -17.81 -30.60 -2.09
CA PHE A 27 -16.52 -30.73 -2.77
C PHE A 27 -16.43 -29.87 -4.05
N TYR A 28 -17.47 -29.90 -4.89
CA TYR A 28 -17.51 -29.07 -6.10
C TYR A 28 -17.69 -27.57 -5.78
N GLN A 29 -18.43 -27.22 -4.72
CA GLN A 29 -18.55 -25.82 -4.27
C GLN A 29 -17.23 -25.27 -3.74
N GLU A 30 -16.42 -26.08 -3.06
CA GLU A 30 -15.06 -25.71 -2.65
C GLU A 30 -14.11 -25.56 -3.84
N GLN A 31 -14.28 -26.35 -4.91
CA GLN A 31 -13.50 -26.21 -6.15
C GLN A 31 -13.96 -25.07 -7.07
N GLU A 32 -15.25 -24.73 -7.06
CA GLU A 32 -15.85 -23.63 -7.82
C GLU A 32 -15.65 -22.25 -7.16
N ALA A 33 -15.02 -22.18 -5.99
CA ALA A 33 -14.54 -20.91 -5.43
C ALA A 33 -13.75 -20.15 -6.52
N PRO A 34 -14.06 -18.88 -6.80
CA PRO A 34 -13.76 -18.23 -8.07
C PRO A 34 -12.25 -18.12 -8.30
N THR A 35 -11.68 -19.10 -8.99
CA THR A 35 -10.24 -19.20 -9.27
C THR A 35 -9.81 -18.43 -10.52
N SER A 36 -10.75 -17.90 -11.30
CA SER A 36 -10.45 -16.98 -12.40
C SER A 36 -10.68 -15.52 -11.97
N SER A 37 -9.80 -15.01 -11.10
CA SER A 37 -9.55 -13.57 -11.07
C SER A 37 -9.29 -13.13 -12.51
N ASN A 38 -10.21 -12.35 -13.09
CA ASN A 38 -10.18 -11.97 -14.49
C ASN A 38 -9.01 -11.01 -14.69
N ARG A 39 -7.79 -11.55 -14.83
CA ARG A 39 -6.52 -10.81 -14.89
C ARG A 39 -6.55 -9.75 -15.98
N LEU A 40 -7.28 -10.03 -17.08
CA LEU A 40 -7.52 -9.08 -18.16
C LEU A 40 -8.36 -7.88 -17.68
N PHE A 41 -9.45 -8.13 -16.94
CA PHE A 41 -10.24 -7.05 -16.32
C PHE A 41 -9.41 -6.24 -15.32
N VAL A 42 -8.60 -6.89 -14.48
CA VAL A 42 -7.69 -6.20 -13.55
C VAL A 42 -6.68 -5.35 -14.30
N ALA A 43 -6.09 -5.88 -15.38
CA ALA A 43 -5.16 -5.13 -16.23
C ALA A 43 -5.85 -3.90 -16.86
N PHE A 44 -7.04 -4.06 -17.44
CA PHE A 44 -7.82 -2.94 -17.99
C PHE A 44 -8.24 -1.93 -16.92
N ALA A 45 -8.57 -2.38 -15.70
CA ALA A 45 -8.88 -1.49 -14.58
C ALA A 45 -7.64 -0.67 -14.16
N ILE A 46 -6.46 -1.29 -14.10
CA ILE A 46 -5.20 -0.59 -13.80
C ILE A 46 -4.88 0.42 -14.90
N PHE A 47 -4.93 0.02 -16.18
CA PHE A 47 -4.68 0.94 -17.30
C PHE A 47 -5.68 2.09 -17.33
N GLY A 48 -6.97 1.81 -17.11
CA GLY A 48 -8.01 2.83 -17.03
C GLY A 48 -7.75 3.81 -15.88
N ALA A 49 -7.43 3.31 -14.68
CA ALA A 49 -7.10 4.14 -13.53
C ALA A 49 -5.87 5.02 -13.79
N LEU A 50 -4.82 4.49 -14.42
CA LEU A 50 -3.62 5.24 -14.79
C LEU A 50 -3.93 6.33 -15.81
N LEU A 51 -4.69 6.02 -16.86
CA LEU A 51 -5.06 7.00 -17.90
C LEU A 51 -5.94 8.12 -17.34
N VAL A 52 -6.93 7.78 -16.51
CA VAL A 52 -7.80 8.79 -15.86
C VAL A 52 -6.99 9.65 -14.91
N SER A 53 -6.13 9.05 -14.09
CA SER A 53 -5.27 9.79 -13.16
C SER A 53 -4.30 10.71 -13.92
N LEU A 54 -3.70 10.23 -15.00
CA LEU A 54 -2.80 11.01 -15.85
C LEU A 54 -3.55 12.15 -16.54
N GLY A 55 -4.75 11.91 -17.07
CA GLY A 55 -5.60 12.95 -17.66
C GLY A 55 -5.95 14.06 -16.66
N LEU A 56 -6.31 13.69 -15.43
CA LEU A 56 -6.54 14.65 -14.35
C LEU A 56 -5.28 15.48 -14.04
N ILE A 57 -4.12 14.82 -13.94
CA ILE A 57 -2.84 15.49 -13.72
C ILE A 57 -2.53 16.46 -14.87
N LEU A 58 -2.76 16.08 -16.12
CA LEU A 58 -2.51 16.95 -17.29
C LEU A 58 -3.39 18.19 -17.30
N ILE A 59 -4.68 18.07 -16.94
CA ILE A 59 -5.59 19.22 -16.83
C ILE A 59 -5.08 20.18 -15.75
N VAL A 60 -4.69 19.66 -14.59
CA VAL A 60 -4.14 20.48 -13.50
C VAL A 60 -2.81 21.12 -13.92
N ALA A 61 -1.93 20.36 -14.57
CA ALA A 61 -0.63 20.83 -15.04
C ALA A 61 -0.78 21.95 -16.09
N HIS A 62 -1.71 21.82 -17.03
CA HIS A 62 -1.97 22.84 -18.05
C HIS A 62 -2.44 24.17 -17.44
N ASN A 63 -3.24 24.11 -16.36
CA ASN A 63 -3.73 25.30 -15.65
C ASN A 63 -2.76 25.77 -14.55
N TRP A 64 -1.63 25.07 -14.34
CA TRP A 64 -0.79 25.25 -13.16
C TRP A 64 -0.25 26.68 -13.02
N ASP A 65 0.21 27.29 -14.10
CA ASP A 65 0.80 28.63 -14.05
C ASP A 65 -0.21 29.72 -13.68
N GLN A 66 -1.49 29.50 -13.95
CA GLN A 66 -2.57 30.43 -13.62
C GLN A 66 -3.00 30.33 -12.15
N PHE A 67 -2.66 29.25 -11.45
CA PHE A 67 -3.03 29.08 -10.04
C PHE A 67 -2.19 29.95 -9.11
N SER A 68 -2.85 30.53 -8.12
CA SER A 68 -2.17 31.19 -7.01
C SER A 68 -1.38 30.19 -6.17
N LEU A 69 -0.39 30.69 -5.44
CA LEU A 69 0.48 29.89 -4.58
C LEU A 69 -0.30 29.11 -3.51
N SER A 70 -1.38 29.71 -2.97
CA SER A 70 -2.28 29.04 -2.02
C SER A 70 -3.02 27.87 -2.66
N VAL A 71 -3.55 28.04 -3.88
CA VAL A 71 -4.25 26.96 -4.60
C VAL A 71 -3.29 25.80 -4.90
N LYS A 72 -2.07 26.10 -5.38
CA LYS A 72 -1.03 25.09 -5.60
C LYS A 72 -0.70 24.32 -4.32
N THR A 73 -0.59 25.03 -3.19
CA THR A 73 -0.35 24.43 -1.87
C THR A 73 -1.48 23.48 -1.49
N VAL A 74 -2.74 23.89 -1.63
CA VAL A 74 -3.90 23.02 -1.36
C VAL A 74 -3.87 21.76 -2.23
N PHE A 75 -3.59 21.90 -3.53
CA PHE A 75 -3.45 20.74 -4.42
C PHE A 75 -2.32 19.79 -4.00
N ALA A 76 -1.20 20.31 -3.49
CA ALA A 76 -0.10 19.49 -3.00
C ALA A 76 -0.49 18.65 -1.76
N PHE A 77 -1.31 19.21 -0.86
CA PHE A 77 -1.79 18.52 0.34
C PHE A 77 -2.98 17.58 0.10
N CYS A 78 -3.79 17.81 -0.95
CA CYS A 78 -4.99 17.01 -1.23
C CYS A 78 -4.74 15.49 -1.25
N PRO A 79 -3.75 14.95 -1.99
CA PRO A 79 -3.46 13.51 -1.99
C PRO A 79 -3.07 12.98 -0.61
N LEU A 80 -2.27 13.75 0.14
CA LEU A 80 -1.84 13.37 1.48
C LEU A 80 -3.04 13.30 2.46
N LEU A 81 -3.91 14.32 2.43
CA LEU A 81 -5.11 14.34 3.25
C LEU A 81 -6.06 13.19 2.89
N ALA A 82 -6.24 12.90 1.60
CA ALA A 82 -7.03 11.77 1.16
C ALA A 82 -6.48 10.43 1.68
N SER A 83 -5.16 10.23 1.60
CA SER A 83 -4.49 9.03 2.13
C SER A 83 -4.59 8.92 3.66
N GLN A 84 -4.51 10.04 4.38
CA GLN A 84 -4.71 10.07 5.84
C GLN A 84 -6.14 9.71 6.24
N VAL A 85 -7.14 10.24 5.55
CA VAL A 85 -8.55 9.90 5.77
C VAL A 85 -8.80 8.41 5.46
N LEU A 86 -8.23 7.89 4.37
CA LEU A 86 -8.33 6.47 4.02
C LEU A 86 -7.64 5.56 5.05
N ALA A 87 -6.47 5.95 5.55
CA ALA A 87 -5.77 5.25 6.61
C ALA A 87 -6.61 5.22 7.91
N GLY A 88 -7.19 6.36 8.31
CA GLY A 88 -8.09 6.45 9.45
C GLY A 88 -9.34 5.57 9.28
N TYR A 89 -9.96 5.60 8.10
CA TYR A 89 -11.09 4.74 7.78
C TYR A 89 -10.71 3.25 7.84
N CYS A 90 -9.54 2.89 7.32
CA CYS A 90 -9.03 1.52 7.36
C CYS A 90 -8.88 1.03 8.81
N LEU A 91 -8.30 1.85 9.68
CA LEU A 91 -8.11 1.49 11.10
C LEU A 91 -9.43 1.33 11.85
N LEU A 92 -10.45 2.14 11.53
CA LEU A 92 -11.74 2.12 12.22
C LEU A 92 -12.71 1.05 11.71
N ARG A 93 -12.71 0.75 10.41
CA ARG A 93 -13.75 -0.09 9.78
C ARG A 93 -13.24 -1.34 9.07
N LYS A 94 -11.93 -1.43 8.79
CA LYS A 94 -11.32 -2.50 8.00
C LYS A 94 -10.01 -2.98 8.63
N SER A 95 -9.88 -2.92 9.96
CA SER A 95 -8.67 -3.28 10.71
C SER A 95 -8.16 -4.69 10.42
N ASP A 96 -9.06 -5.61 10.07
CA ASP A 96 -8.74 -7.02 9.85
C ASP A 96 -8.36 -7.31 8.38
N ALA A 97 -8.71 -6.41 7.45
CA ALA A 97 -8.42 -6.59 6.04
C ALA A 97 -6.97 -6.19 5.73
N MET A 98 -6.07 -7.17 5.63
CA MET A 98 -4.65 -6.95 5.38
C MET A 98 -4.38 -6.15 4.11
N ALA A 99 -5.08 -6.45 3.00
CA ALA A 99 -4.93 -5.71 1.74
C ALA A 99 -5.23 -4.21 1.87
N TRP A 100 -6.22 -3.84 2.70
CA TRP A 100 -6.55 -2.42 2.94
C TRP A 100 -5.46 -1.73 3.77
N LYS A 101 -4.94 -2.40 4.80
CA LYS A 101 -3.85 -1.85 5.63
C LYS A 101 -2.58 -1.62 4.82
N GLU A 102 -2.17 -2.60 4.03
CA GLU A 102 -0.97 -2.50 3.20
C GLU A 102 -1.15 -1.41 2.13
N GLY A 103 -2.27 -1.42 1.40
CA GLY A 103 -2.54 -0.42 0.35
C GLY A 103 -2.61 1.02 0.89
N THR A 104 -3.30 1.24 2.00
CA THR A 104 -3.41 2.58 2.61
C THR A 104 -2.10 3.06 3.21
N ALA A 105 -1.30 2.18 3.83
CA ALA A 105 0.00 2.55 4.37
C ALA A 105 1.01 2.94 3.26
N ILE A 106 1.05 2.16 2.17
CA ILE A 106 1.87 2.47 0.99
C ILE A 106 1.45 3.82 0.40
N SER A 107 0.14 4.02 0.20
CA SER A 107 -0.39 5.27 -0.34
C SER A 107 -0.05 6.47 0.55
N LEU A 108 -0.14 6.33 1.87
CA LEU A 108 0.23 7.37 2.83
C LEU A 108 1.70 7.79 2.70
N ILE A 109 2.62 6.82 2.66
CA ILE A 109 4.07 7.07 2.54
C ILE A 109 4.42 7.75 1.21
N PHE A 110 3.83 7.31 0.10
CA PHE A 110 4.06 7.94 -1.20
C PHE A 110 3.45 9.34 -1.30
N CYS A 111 2.22 9.53 -0.82
CA CYS A 111 1.57 10.84 -0.82
C CYS A 111 2.29 11.85 0.09
N LEU A 112 2.91 11.38 1.18
CA LEU A 112 3.79 12.20 2.02
C LEU A 112 4.99 12.72 1.21
N GLY A 113 5.69 11.83 0.51
CA GLY A 113 6.83 12.22 -0.34
C GLY A 113 6.42 13.13 -1.50
N ALA A 114 5.29 12.85 -2.15
CA ALA A 114 4.74 13.67 -3.22
C ALA A 114 4.37 15.07 -2.73
N CYS A 115 3.73 15.18 -1.56
CA CYS A 115 3.40 16.48 -0.94
C CYS A 115 4.68 17.27 -0.64
N MET A 116 5.69 16.65 -0.03
CA MET A 116 6.98 17.30 0.25
C MET A 116 7.66 17.80 -1.03
N ALA A 117 7.69 16.97 -2.08
CA ALA A 117 8.29 17.32 -3.37
C ALA A 117 7.56 18.49 -4.04
N MET A 118 6.22 18.45 -4.05
CA MET A 118 5.39 19.52 -4.60
C MET A 118 5.56 20.84 -3.83
N ILE A 119 5.59 20.80 -2.50
CA ILE A 119 5.83 22.01 -1.69
C ILE A 119 7.22 22.58 -1.96
N SER A 120 8.25 21.73 -2.03
CA SER A 120 9.59 22.15 -2.40
C SER A 120 9.62 22.85 -3.76
N GLN A 121 8.92 22.31 -4.75
CA GLN A 121 8.80 22.90 -6.09
C GLN A 121 8.02 24.23 -6.09
N ILE A 122 6.88 24.30 -5.39
CA ILE A 122 6.02 25.51 -5.33
C ILE A 122 6.75 26.69 -4.71
N TYR A 123 7.48 26.45 -3.62
CA TYR A 123 8.18 27.49 -2.85
C TYR A 123 9.66 27.63 -3.24
N GLN A 124 10.13 26.88 -4.24
CA GLN A 124 11.53 26.87 -4.69
C GLN A 124 12.52 26.68 -3.53
N ILE A 125 12.19 25.75 -2.62
CA ILE A 125 13.02 25.49 -1.45
C ILE A 125 14.29 24.79 -1.92
N ALA A 126 15.42 25.49 -1.83
CA ALA A 126 16.72 24.89 -2.08
C ALA A 126 17.01 23.84 -1.01
N GLY A 127 17.17 22.59 -1.42
CA GLY A 127 17.44 21.47 -0.53
C GLY A 127 18.19 20.36 -1.25
N SER A 128 18.93 19.56 -0.49
CA SER A 128 19.59 18.37 -1.01
C SER A 128 18.64 17.16 -0.99
N LEU A 129 18.88 16.21 -1.90
CA LEU A 129 18.17 14.92 -1.89
C LEU A 129 18.37 14.19 -0.55
N GLU A 130 19.53 14.38 0.09
CA GLU A 130 19.83 13.85 1.42
C GLU A 130 18.83 14.35 2.47
N ALA A 131 18.64 15.67 2.59
CA ALA A 131 17.72 16.26 3.55
C ALA A 131 16.26 15.86 3.27
N PHE A 132 15.89 15.77 1.99
CA PHE A 132 14.59 15.27 1.55
C PHE A 132 14.35 13.84 2.01
N MET A 133 15.29 12.92 1.73
CA MET A 133 15.17 11.50 2.07
C MET A 133 15.14 11.27 3.58
N LEU A 134 15.99 11.97 4.33
CA LEU A 134 16.00 11.90 5.80
C LEU A 134 14.64 12.30 6.37
N THR A 135 14.10 13.44 5.91
CA THR A 135 12.81 13.95 6.40
C THR A 135 11.67 13.00 6.02
N TRP A 136 11.69 12.47 4.79
CA TRP A 136 10.67 11.54 4.30
C TRP A 136 10.66 10.23 5.07
N VAL A 137 11.83 9.63 5.32
CA VAL A 137 11.98 8.42 6.13
C VAL A 137 11.51 8.67 7.57
N LEU A 138 11.97 9.76 8.19
CA LEU A 138 11.64 10.09 9.57
C LEU A 138 10.12 10.24 9.76
N LEU A 139 9.45 10.92 8.83
CA LEU A 139 8.00 11.08 8.84
C LEU A 139 7.23 9.81 8.46
N SER A 140 7.89 8.85 7.79
CA SER A 140 7.29 7.55 7.45
C SER A 140 7.30 6.57 8.63
N ILE A 141 8.19 6.73 9.61
CA ILE A 141 8.30 5.81 10.76
C ILE A 141 6.99 5.69 11.56
N PRO A 142 6.31 6.78 11.98
CA PRO A 142 5.04 6.68 12.70
C PRO A 142 3.96 5.91 11.93
N ALA A 143 3.93 6.03 10.60
CA ALA A 143 2.98 5.32 9.75
C ALA A 143 3.14 3.80 9.85
N ILE A 144 4.38 3.30 9.97
CA ILE A 144 4.66 1.85 10.13
C ILE A 144 4.01 1.33 11.42
N TYR A 145 4.18 2.06 12.53
CA TYR A 145 3.69 1.65 13.83
C TYR A 145 2.17 1.75 13.95
N ILE A 146 1.57 2.80 13.38
CA ILE A 146 0.13 3.03 13.40
C ILE A 146 -0.59 2.01 12.50
N MET A 147 -0.12 1.84 11.26
CA MET A 147 -0.79 0.96 10.29
C MET A 147 -0.44 -0.51 10.46
N ARG A 148 0.67 -0.82 11.15
CA ARG A 148 1.21 -2.17 11.31
C ARG A 148 1.32 -2.92 9.96
N SER A 149 1.84 -2.23 8.96
CA SER A 149 1.99 -2.71 7.58
C SER A 149 3.42 -3.17 7.32
N SER A 150 3.57 -4.38 6.78
CA SER A 150 4.88 -4.95 6.41
C SER A 150 5.44 -4.27 5.16
N MET A 151 4.59 -3.85 4.22
CA MET A 151 5.07 -3.14 3.04
C MET A 151 5.56 -1.73 3.39
N ALA A 152 4.91 -1.05 4.35
CA ALA A 152 5.35 0.24 4.86
C ALA A 152 6.74 0.15 5.51
N SER A 153 7.02 -0.91 6.28
CA SER A 153 8.34 -1.10 6.87
C SER A 153 9.40 -1.38 5.79
N LEU A 154 9.08 -2.17 4.77
CA LEU A 154 9.99 -2.41 3.63
C LEU A 154 10.29 -1.13 2.86
N LEU A 155 9.28 -0.29 2.59
CA LEU A 155 9.48 1.02 1.95
C LEU A 155 10.36 1.94 2.80
N CYS A 156 10.17 1.94 4.11
CA CYS A 156 11.01 2.72 5.01
C CYS A 156 12.45 2.22 5.00
N ILE A 157 12.69 0.90 5.02
CA ILE A 157 14.04 0.32 4.90
C ILE A 157 14.65 0.69 3.55
N ALA A 158 13.91 0.58 2.44
CA ALA A 158 14.37 1.00 1.13
C ALA A 158 14.76 2.50 1.12
N GLY A 159 13.96 3.35 1.76
CA GLY A 159 14.27 4.77 1.93
C GLY A 159 15.55 5.02 2.74
N ILE A 160 15.75 4.27 3.84
CA ILE A 160 16.98 4.34 4.64
C ILE A 160 18.20 3.91 3.81
N THR A 161 18.07 2.85 3.01
CA THR A 161 19.13 2.39 2.12
C THR A 161 19.47 3.43 1.06
N ILE A 162 18.47 4.04 0.42
CA ILE A 162 18.67 5.12 -0.56
C ILE A 162 19.37 6.32 0.09
N TYR A 163 18.93 6.72 1.29
CA TYR A 163 19.59 7.76 2.07
C TYR A 163 21.07 7.43 2.36
N GLY A 164 21.35 6.20 2.81
CA GLY A 164 22.71 5.75 3.09
C GLY A 164 23.61 5.74 1.85
N CYS A 165 23.09 5.28 0.70
CA CYS A 165 23.80 5.36 -0.58
C CYS A 165 24.08 6.82 -0.96
N GLN A 166 23.11 7.72 -0.80
CA GLN A 166 23.28 9.12 -1.15
C GLN A 166 24.37 9.79 -0.31
N VAL A 167 24.36 9.55 0.99
CA VAL A 167 25.37 10.05 1.93
C VAL A 167 26.76 9.53 1.55
N ASN A 168 26.89 8.22 1.37
CA ASN A 168 28.19 7.56 1.14
C ASN A 168 28.85 7.99 -0.17
N TYR A 169 28.09 8.03 -1.27
CA TYR A 169 28.64 8.30 -2.59
C TYR A 169 28.78 9.78 -2.93
N TRP A 170 27.88 10.65 -2.44
CA TRP A 170 27.85 12.07 -2.85
C TRP A 170 28.28 13.07 -1.78
N SER A 171 28.08 12.78 -0.48
CA SER A 171 28.37 13.74 0.59
C SER A 171 29.71 13.52 1.28
N GLY A 172 30.28 12.30 1.23
CA GLY A 172 31.57 11.96 1.85
C GLY A 172 31.66 12.21 3.34
N THR A 173 30.53 12.43 4.03
CA THR A 173 30.51 12.89 5.42
C THR A 173 30.40 11.70 6.38
N GLU A 174 31.48 11.40 7.12
CA GLU A 174 31.53 10.23 8.01
C GLU A 174 30.51 10.28 9.16
N SER A 175 30.06 11.46 9.58
CA SER A 175 29.09 11.59 10.67
C SER A 175 27.68 11.08 10.32
N SER A 176 27.35 10.97 9.03
CA SER A 176 26.00 10.57 8.59
C SER A 176 25.77 9.05 8.61
N TYR A 177 26.81 8.22 8.77
CA TYR A 177 26.64 6.76 8.95
C TYR A 177 25.86 6.41 10.24
N PHE A 178 26.06 7.17 11.31
CA PHE A 178 25.37 6.96 12.57
C PHE A 178 23.86 7.16 12.43
N ILE A 179 23.43 8.08 11.56
CA ILE A 179 22.01 8.36 11.31
C ILE A 179 21.34 7.16 10.63
N CYS A 180 21.98 6.53 9.64
CA CYS A 180 21.47 5.32 9.01
C CYS A 180 21.23 4.19 10.03
N TRP A 181 22.22 3.95 10.91
CA TRP A 181 22.09 2.94 11.95
C TRP A 181 20.98 3.27 12.95
N LEU A 182 20.86 4.54 13.35
CA LEU A 182 19.80 4.99 14.24
C LEU A 182 18.40 4.82 13.62
N LEU A 183 18.25 5.14 12.33
CA LEU A 183 16.99 4.94 11.60
C LEU A 183 16.64 3.45 11.45
N LEU A 184 17.62 2.59 11.19
CA LEU A 184 17.40 1.13 11.17
C LEU A 184 16.95 0.61 12.53
N ILE A 185 17.62 1.04 13.61
CA ILE A 185 17.23 0.69 15.00
C ILE A 185 15.80 1.15 15.27
N ALA A 186 15.39 2.31 14.77
CA ALA A 186 14.01 2.80 14.93
C ALA A 186 12.95 1.92 14.24
N VAL A 187 13.33 1.05 13.29
CA VAL A 187 12.42 0.08 12.64
C VAL A 187 12.44 -1.29 13.34
N VAL A 188 13.49 -1.63 14.09
CA VAL A 188 13.64 -2.95 14.76
C VAL A 188 12.49 -3.27 15.74
N PRO A 189 12.01 -2.35 16.61
CA PRO A 189 10.91 -2.66 17.55
C PRO A 189 9.64 -3.14 16.87
N TYR A 190 9.36 -2.66 15.66
CA TYR A 190 8.22 -3.10 14.86
C TYR A 190 8.30 -4.60 14.51
N TYR A 191 9.46 -5.05 14.03
CA TYR A 191 9.67 -6.48 13.71
C TYR A 191 9.66 -7.36 14.96
N LEU A 192 10.18 -6.87 16.09
CA LEU A 192 10.08 -7.57 17.37
C LEU A 192 8.63 -7.74 17.83
N HIS A 193 7.79 -6.71 17.63
CA HIS A 193 6.36 -6.78 17.94
C HIS A 193 5.65 -7.82 17.07
N ILE A 194 5.89 -7.84 15.76
CA ILE A 194 5.32 -8.85 14.85
C ILE A 194 5.72 -10.26 15.29
N TRP A 195 7.01 -10.48 15.58
CA TRP A 195 7.53 -11.79 15.97
C TRP A 195 6.92 -12.32 17.27
N ARG A 196 6.71 -11.44 18.26
CA ARG A 196 6.02 -11.82 19.51
C ARG A 196 4.53 -12.12 19.30
N SER A 197 3.88 -11.37 18.41
CA SER A 197 2.46 -11.57 18.08
C SER A 197 2.22 -12.90 17.38
N GLY A 198 3.12 -13.32 16.49
CA GLY A 198 3.03 -14.60 15.78
C GLY A 198 3.26 -15.84 16.67
N ARG A 199 3.94 -15.70 17.81
CA ARG A 199 4.14 -16.80 18.78
C ARG A 199 2.96 -17.04 19.72
N SER A 200 2.03 -16.09 19.84
CA SER A 200 0.87 -16.21 20.73
C SER A 200 -0.36 -16.83 20.03
N GLY A 201 -0.27 -17.13 18.74
CA GLY A 201 -1.35 -17.72 17.92
C GLY A 201 -1.13 -19.16 17.47
N ASN A 202 -0.07 -19.82 17.98
CA ASN A 202 0.17 -21.27 17.90
C ASN A 202 0.14 -21.86 19.30
#